data_AF-A0A6N2SKR0-F1
#
_entry.id   AF-A0A6N2SKR0-F1
#
_cell.length_a   1.000
_cell.length_b   1.000
_cell.length_c   1.000
_cell.angle_alpha   90.00
_cell.angle_beta   90.00
_cell.angle_gamma   90.00
#
_symmetry.space_group_name_H-M   'P 1'
#
loop_
_entity.id
_entity.type
_entity.pdbx_description
1 polymer ?
#
loop_
_entity_poly.entity_id
_entity_poly.type
_entity_poly.pdbx_seq_one_letter_code
_entity_poly.pdbx_strand_id
1 'polypeptide(L)'
;MVKIHRIWFNTERMDREDHYKITLFGRPRVSIHVDEYIWSFIEENIVKPHKLMRSEKHGYLLDIAFGQFDPAKHRYYPLSPYNGPLQEGVEMDSANRSYFREDFVGGKERTTWFSPDKIWTNCGDKVLNVDIKAANVSENITPREYADLLFDGIGAALVFNFKRLKREEFDGLKPKIDWSIVESFSFPAPFEEQRYIGDEGEIHVYSWDGRKETTLVGPYSVRKLYLEHFGES
;
A
#
# COMPACT_ATOMS: atom_id res chain seq x y z
N MET A 1 -3.86 -19.71 5.48
CA MET A 1 -3.57 -18.93 4.27
C MET A 1 -3.84 -17.47 4.59
N VAL A 2 -2.90 -16.57 4.29
CA VAL A 2 -3.12 -15.14 4.48
C VAL A 2 -4.11 -14.64 3.43
N LYS A 3 -4.92 -13.64 3.77
CA LYS A 3 -5.68 -12.85 2.79
C LYS A 3 -4.83 -11.65 2.37
N ILE A 4 -4.93 -11.23 1.11
CA ILE A 4 -4.25 -10.02 0.61
C ILE A 4 -5.33 -9.05 0.14
N HIS A 5 -5.33 -7.85 0.68
CA HIS A 5 -6.16 -6.74 0.23
C HIS A 5 -5.28 -5.64 -0.33
N ARG A 6 -5.48 -5.38 -1.63
CA ARG A 6 -4.85 -4.25 -2.31
C ARG A 6 -5.79 -3.06 -2.28
N ILE A 7 -5.31 -1.95 -1.74
CA ILE A 7 -6.12 -0.75 -1.49
C ILE A 7 -5.65 0.37 -2.40
N TRP A 8 -6.60 0.97 -3.11
CA TRP A 8 -6.43 2.22 -3.83
C TRP A 8 -7.63 3.11 -3.54
N PHE A 9 -7.37 4.36 -3.15
CA PHE A 9 -8.45 5.33 -2.97
C PHE A 9 -8.89 5.85 -4.33
N ASN A 10 -10.13 5.58 -4.71
CA ASN A 10 -10.67 5.96 -6.03
C ASN A 10 -11.00 7.45 -6.16
N THR A 11 -11.04 8.16 -5.04
CA THR A 11 -11.20 9.61 -4.97
C THR A 11 -10.29 10.21 -3.90
N GLU A 12 -9.90 11.46 -4.10
CA GLU A 12 -9.14 12.23 -3.13
C GLU A 12 -9.78 13.60 -2.93
N ARG A 13 -9.88 14.04 -1.66
CA ARG A 13 -10.28 15.41 -1.32
C ARG A 13 -9.12 16.36 -1.58
N MET A 14 -9.36 17.38 -2.38
CA MET A 14 -8.33 18.33 -2.83
C MET A 14 -8.14 19.50 -1.86
N ASP A 15 -9.22 19.96 -1.23
CA ASP A 15 -9.21 21.12 -0.36
C ASP A 15 -10.31 21.06 0.71
N ARG A 16 -10.42 22.13 1.52
CA ARG A 16 -11.42 22.25 2.58
C ARG A 16 -12.82 22.60 2.05
N GLU A 17 -12.97 22.90 0.77
CA GLU A 17 -14.24 23.27 0.12
C GLU A 17 -14.95 22.04 -0.48
N ASP A 18 -14.52 20.84 -0.11
CA ASP A 18 -15.11 19.57 -0.56
C ASP A 18 -15.02 19.37 -2.08
N HIS A 19 -13.97 19.90 -2.70
CA HIS A 19 -13.61 19.50 -4.05
C HIS A 19 -12.93 18.13 -4.02
N TYR A 20 -13.43 17.19 -4.83
CA TYR A 20 -12.88 15.84 -4.95
C TYR A 20 -12.40 15.59 -6.37
N LYS A 21 -11.30 14.86 -6.49
CA LYS A 21 -10.76 14.36 -7.76
C LYS A 21 -10.91 12.84 -7.80
N ILE A 22 -11.32 12.30 -8.93
CA ILE A 22 -11.23 10.86 -9.20
C ILE A 22 -9.76 10.49 -9.44
N THR A 23 -9.27 9.55 -8.64
CA THR A 23 -7.89 9.04 -8.67
C THR A 23 -7.80 7.59 -9.16
N LEU A 24 -8.95 6.95 -9.43
CA LEU A 24 -9.06 5.58 -9.94
C LEU A 24 -8.06 5.26 -11.07
N PHE A 25 -7.91 6.17 -12.03
CA PHE A 25 -7.12 5.94 -13.24
C PHE A 25 -5.61 5.98 -13.03
N GLY A 26 -5.14 6.45 -11.86
CA GLY A 26 -3.71 6.45 -11.53
C GLY A 26 -3.24 5.20 -10.79
N ARG A 27 -4.13 4.22 -10.56
CA ARG A 27 -3.79 3.01 -9.81
C ARG A 27 -2.84 2.11 -10.61
N PRO A 28 -1.89 1.42 -9.96
CA PRO A 28 -1.08 0.40 -10.63
C PRO A 28 -1.93 -0.64 -11.36
N ARG A 29 -1.58 -0.91 -12.63
CA ARG A 29 -2.29 -1.89 -13.48
C ARG A 29 -1.58 -3.24 -13.48
N VAL A 30 -1.13 -3.67 -12.31
CA VAL A 30 -0.33 -4.89 -12.12
C VAL A 30 -1.22 -6.04 -11.66
N SER A 31 -0.97 -7.25 -12.16
CA SER A 31 -1.74 -8.45 -11.79
C SER A 31 -1.56 -8.77 -10.29
N ILE A 32 -2.63 -9.27 -9.64
CA ILE A 32 -2.62 -9.72 -8.24
C ILE A 32 -1.63 -10.86 -8.01
N HIS A 33 -1.30 -11.61 -9.06
CA HIS A 33 -0.35 -12.72 -8.98
C HIS A 33 1.07 -12.28 -8.63
N VAL A 34 1.41 -11.01 -8.87
CA VAL A 34 2.65 -10.41 -8.35
C VAL A 34 2.61 -10.38 -6.82
N ASP A 35 1.49 -10.00 -6.22
CA ASP A 35 1.34 -9.93 -4.76
C ASP A 35 1.36 -11.32 -4.13
N GLU A 36 0.66 -12.27 -4.74
CA GLU A 36 0.64 -13.67 -4.31
C GLU A 36 2.03 -14.29 -4.38
N TYR A 37 2.80 -14.00 -5.44
CA TYR A 37 4.17 -14.48 -5.59
C TYR A 37 5.11 -13.87 -4.54
N ILE A 38 5.11 -12.54 -4.40
CA ILE A 38 5.96 -11.83 -3.43
C ILE A 38 5.61 -12.25 -2.00
N TRP A 39 4.32 -12.35 -1.66
CA TRP A 39 3.90 -12.86 -0.36
C TRP A 39 4.38 -14.28 -0.15
N SER A 40 4.14 -15.19 -1.10
CA SER A 40 4.54 -16.60 -0.98
C SER A 40 6.05 -16.72 -0.75
N PHE A 41 6.85 -15.94 -1.48
CA PHE A 41 8.29 -15.88 -1.32
C PHE A 41 8.72 -15.40 0.08
N ILE A 42 8.10 -14.34 0.61
CA ILE A 42 8.34 -13.87 1.98
C ILE A 42 7.84 -14.90 3.02
N GLU A 43 6.71 -15.55 2.75
CA GLU A 43 6.10 -16.51 3.65
C GLU A 43 7.01 -17.73 3.87
N GLU A 44 7.55 -18.29 2.79
CA GLU A 44 8.46 -19.43 2.84
C GLU A 44 9.80 -19.09 3.52
N ASN A 45 10.34 -17.91 3.24
CA ASN A 45 11.71 -17.56 3.65
C ASN A 45 11.79 -16.81 4.99
N ILE A 46 10.73 -16.13 5.42
CA ILE A 46 10.71 -15.32 6.65
C ILE A 46 9.62 -15.79 7.61
N VAL A 47 8.36 -15.83 7.17
CA VAL A 47 7.23 -16.05 8.10
C VAL A 47 7.28 -17.45 8.70
N LYS A 48 7.40 -18.49 7.86
CA LYS A 48 7.44 -19.89 8.31
C LYS A 48 8.67 -20.21 9.16
N PRO A 49 9.92 -19.88 8.76
CA PRO A 49 11.11 -20.21 9.54
C PRO A 49 11.14 -19.53 10.90
N HIS A 50 10.69 -18.27 10.97
CA HIS A 50 10.63 -17.54 12.24
C HIS A 50 9.43 -17.94 13.09
N LYS A 51 8.51 -18.77 12.58
CA LYS A 51 7.29 -19.16 13.28
C LYS A 51 6.37 -17.96 13.57
N LEU A 52 6.24 -17.08 12.60
CA LEU A 52 5.36 -15.91 12.66
C LEU A 52 3.96 -16.27 12.20
N MET A 53 2.98 -15.46 12.60
CA MET A 53 1.61 -15.52 12.09
C MET A 53 0.95 -16.91 12.20
N ARG A 54 1.08 -17.56 13.37
CA ARG A 54 0.60 -18.94 13.63
C ARG A 54 -0.64 -19.03 14.53
N SER A 55 -1.43 -17.96 14.65
CA SER A 55 -2.62 -18.02 15.49
C SER A 55 -3.58 -19.10 14.98
N GLU A 56 -4.02 -19.99 15.86
CA GLU A 56 -5.09 -20.96 15.58
C GLU A 56 -6.48 -20.32 15.70
N LYS A 57 -6.56 -19.18 16.41
CA LYS A 57 -7.82 -18.46 16.68
C LYS A 57 -8.15 -17.43 15.62
N HIS A 58 -7.13 -16.87 14.98
CA HIS A 58 -7.28 -15.74 14.06
C HIS A 58 -6.72 -16.09 12.69
N GLY A 59 -7.44 -15.70 11.64
CA GLY A 59 -6.84 -15.58 10.31
C GLY A 59 -5.88 -14.39 10.26
N TYR A 60 -5.19 -14.23 9.13
CA TYR A 60 -4.30 -13.12 8.90
C TYR A 60 -4.65 -12.43 7.58
N LEU A 61 -4.55 -11.11 7.60
CA LEU A 61 -4.86 -10.24 6.48
C LEU A 61 -3.69 -9.27 6.27
N LEU A 62 -3.20 -9.17 5.04
CA LEU A 62 -2.31 -8.11 4.59
C LEU A 62 -3.14 -7.01 3.93
N ASP A 63 -3.17 -5.84 4.53
CA ASP A 63 -3.77 -4.65 3.93
C ASP A 63 -2.63 -3.77 3.38
N ILE A 64 -2.56 -3.66 2.05
CA ILE A 64 -1.48 -2.92 1.38
C ILE A 64 -2.10 -1.80 0.57
N ALA A 65 -1.80 -0.56 0.93
CA ALA A 65 -2.22 0.61 0.16
C ALA A 65 -1.06 1.22 -0.60
N PHE A 66 -1.30 1.59 -1.85
CA PHE A 66 -0.36 2.36 -2.66
C PHE A 66 -0.84 3.80 -2.84
N GLY A 67 0.09 4.72 -2.99
CA GLY A 67 -0.23 6.06 -3.47
C GLY A 67 0.98 6.76 -4.08
N GLN A 68 0.71 7.66 -5.01
CA GLN A 68 1.75 8.51 -5.57
C GLN A 68 2.27 9.46 -4.48
N PHE A 69 3.59 9.55 -4.35
CA PHE A 69 4.21 10.43 -3.37
C PHE A 69 4.01 11.90 -3.74
N ASP A 70 3.41 12.63 -2.80
CA ASP A 70 3.25 14.09 -2.80
C ASP A 70 3.89 14.65 -1.51
N PRO A 71 5.00 15.42 -1.59
CA PRO A 71 5.69 15.96 -0.41
C PRO A 71 4.87 16.98 0.37
N ALA A 72 3.89 17.65 -0.24
CA ALA A 72 3.02 18.60 0.45
C ALA A 72 2.04 17.88 1.38
N LYS A 73 1.58 16.69 0.98
CA LYS A 73 0.62 15.87 1.73
C LYS A 73 1.32 14.90 2.68
N HIS A 74 2.36 14.22 2.21
CA HIS A 74 3.01 13.13 2.95
C HIS A 74 4.22 13.65 3.73
N ARG A 75 3.91 14.35 4.83
CA ARG A 75 4.89 15.04 5.66
C ARG A 75 5.39 14.22 6.85
N TYR A 76 4.69 13.15 7.22
CA TYR A 76 4.97 12.40 8.43
C TYR A 76 5.12 10.91 8.14
N TYR A 77 6.11 10.29 8.77
CA TYR A 77 6.36 8.86 8.67
C TYR A 77 6.78 8.25 10.00
N PRO A 78 6.40 7.00 10.28
CA PRO A 78 6.84 6.31 11.48
C PRO A 78 8.32 5.95 11.37
N LEU A 79 8.96 5.76 12.52
CA LEU A 79 10.31 5.21 12.57
C LEU A 79 10.29 3.77 12.04
N SER A 80 10.97 3.56 10.93
CA SER A 80 11.12 2.26 10.27
C SER A 80 12.52 2.15 9.68
N PRO A 81 13.20 1.00 9.80
CA PRO A 81 14.46 0.75 9.11
C PRO A 81 14.40 0.97 7.59
N TYR A 82 13.20 0.86 6.98
CA TYR A 82 13.00 1.12 5.55
C TYR A 82 12.94 2.62 5.20
N ASN A 83 12.56 3.48 6.14
CA ASN A 83 12.54 4.94 5.97
C ASN A 83 13.92 5.59 6.20
N GLY A 84 14.90 4.82 6.65
CA GLY A 84 16.26 5.29 6.96
C GLY A 84 16.40 5.80 8.39
N PRO A 85 17.62 6.17 8.80
CA PRO A 85 17.88 6.70 10.13
C PRO A 85 17.35 8.14 10.27
N LEU A 86 17.03 8.52 11.50
CA LEU A 86 16.76 9.91 11.87
C LEU A 86 18.06 10.69 12.04
N GLN A 87 17.98 12.00 11.85
CA GLN A 87 19.03 12.93 12.27
C GLN A 87 19.14 12.95 13.80
N GLU A 88 20.32 13.33 14.30
CA GLU A 88 20.59 13.36 15.74
C GLU A 88 19.73 14.43 16.44
N GLY A 89 19.21 14.10 17.63
CA GLY A 89 18.43 15.04 18.45
C GLY A 89 16.99 15.28 17.97
N VAL A 90 16.51 14.54 16.97
CA VAL A 90 15.11 14.64 16.52
C VAL A 90 14.17 14.02 17.54
N GLU A 91 13.14 14.78 17.92
CA GLU A 91 12.04 14.29 18.76
C GLU A 91 10.84 13.87 17.90
N MET A 92 10.11 12.85 18.38
CA MET A 92 8.91 12.38 17.72
C MET A 92 7.76 13.37 17.92
N ASP A 93 7.02 13.67 16.85
CA ASP A 93 5.75 14.39 16.97
C ASP A 93 4.75 13.50 17.71
N SER A 94 4.40 13.88 18.94
CA SER A 94 3.59 13.06 19.83
C SER A 94 2.13 12.94 19.38
N ALA A 95 1.61 13.93 18.66
CA ALA A 95 0.25 13.94 18.14
C ALA A 95 0.07 12.92 17.01
N ASN A 96 1.04 12.87 16.09
CA ASN A 96 1.03 11.96 14.94
C ASN A 96 1.77 10.64 15.20
N ARG A 97 2.45 10.51 16.34
CA ARG A 97 3.32 9.36 16.69
C ARG A 97 4.31 9.01 15.58
N SER A 98 4.82 10.05 14.92
CA SER A 98 5.60 9.99 13.69
C SER A 98 6.64 11.10 13.69
N TYR A 99 7.53 11.09 12.70
CA TYR A 99 8.57 12.10 12.52
C TYR A 99 8.28 12.88 11.25
N PHE A 100 8.78 14.13 11.16
CA PHE A 100 8.71 14.82 9.89
C PHE A 100 9.60 14.09 8.89
N ARG A 101 9.14 14.04 7.64
CA ARG A 101 9.87 13.45 6.53
C ARG A 101 11.30 13.99 6.44
N GLU A 102 11.45 15.31 6.64
CA GLU A 102 12.71 16.02 6.56
C GLU A 102 13.70 15.67 7.69
N ASP A 103 13.23 15.04 8.78
CA ASP A 103 14.05 14.64 9.92
C ASP A 103 14.85 13.35 9.63
N PHE A 104 14.44 12.58 8.65
CA PHE A 104 15.19 11.40 8.21
C PHE A 104 16.40 11.83 7.37
N VAL A 105 17.50 11.08 7.46
CA VAL A 105 18.69 11.30 6.64
C VAL A 105 18.32 11.11 5.16
N GLY A 106 18.58 12.15 4.35
CA GLY A 106 18.18 12.19 2.93
C GLY A 106 16.67 12.37 2.69
N GLY A 107 15.89 12.65 3.75
CA GLY A 107 14.43 12.70 3.69
C GLY A 107 13.86 13.76 2.74
N LYS A 108 14.59 14.86 2.49
CA LYS A 108 14.19 15.91 1.54
C LYS A 108 14.11 15.41 0.09
N GLU A 109 15.06 14.58 -0.32
CA GLU A 109 15.20 14.08 -1.70
C GLU A 109 14.48 12.74 -1.90
N ARG A 110 14.33 11.95 -0.83
CA ARG A 110 13.65 10.66 -0.87
C ARG A 110 12.19 10.79 -1.30
N THR A 111 11.81 9.96 -2.26
CA THR A 111 10.46 9.91 -2.81
C THR A 111 9.70 8.62 -2.50
N THR A 112 10.33 7.66 -1.82
CA THR A 112 9.72 6.37 -1.42
C THR A 112 9.69 6.23 0.08
N TRP A 113 8.51 5.93 0.62
CA TRP A 113 8.25 5.88 2.05
C TRP A 113 7.22 4.82 2.42
N PHE A 114 7.37 4.28 3.63
CA PHE A 114 6.54 3.20 4.15
C PHE A 114 5.95 3.61 5.50
N SER A 115 4.64 3.43 5.65
CA SER A 115 3.93 3.67 6.91
C SER A 115 3.28 2.37 7.37
N PRO A 116 4.03 1.47 8.03
CA PRO A 116 3.45 0.30 8.64
C PRO A 116 2.69 0.66 9.92
N ASP A 117 1.57 -0.02 10.14
CA ASP A 117 0.77 0.13 11.36
C ASP A 117 0.96 -1.04 12.33
N LYS A 118 0.64 -0.77 13.60
CA LYS A 118 0.65 -1.79 14.63
C LYS A 118 -0.49 -2.77 14.38
N ILE A 119 -0.17 -4.06 14.30
CA ILE A 119 -1.12 -5.14 14.07
C ILE A 119 -2.33 -5.06 15.02
N TRP A 120 -3.53 -5.15 14.45
CA TRP A 120 -4.79 -5.17 15.20
C TRP A 120 -5.64 -6.38 14.81
N THR A 121 -6.77 -6.57 15.50
CA THR A 121 -7.75 -7.61 15.15
C THR A 121 -8.97 -6.94 14.54
N ASN A 122 -9.41 -7.37 13.37
CA ASN A 122 -10.65 -6.92 12.73
C ASN A 122 -11.45 -8.13 12.25
N CYS A 123 -12.72 -8.23 12.63
CA CYS A 123 -13.64 -9.30 12.20
C CYS A 123 -13.07 -10.74 12.27
N GLY A 124 -12.23 -11.02 13.27
CA GLY A 124 -11.61 -12.34 13.47
C GLY A 124 -10.22 -12.50 12.85
N ASP A 125 -9.80 -11.60 11.96
CA ASP A 125 -8.48 -11.59 11.34
C ASP A 125 -7.51 -10.67 12.09
N LYS A 126 -6.23 -11.05 12.12
CA LYS A 126 -5.12 -10.17 12.48
C LYS A 126 -4.67 -9.40 11.24
N VAL A 127 -4.77 -8.07 11.29
CA VAL A 127 -4.49 -7.21 10.14
C VAL A 127 -3.09 -6.64 10.25
N LEU A 128 -2.25 -6.98 9.28
CA LEU A 128 -0.95 -6.36 9.04
C LEU A 128 -1.11 -5.34 7.93
N ASN A 129 -0.92 -4.06 8.25
CA ASN A 129 -1.17 -2.97 7.31
C ASN A 129 0.11 -2.18 7.00
N VAL A 130 0.23 -1.75 5.75
CA VAL A 130 1.24 -0.80 5.32
C VAL A 130 0.73 0.10 4.20
N ASP A 131 0.95 1.41 4.37
CA ASP A 131 0.85 2.37 3.27
C ASP A 131 2.22 2.56 2.61
N ILE A 132 2.23 2.49 1.28
CA ILE A 132 3.43 2.66 0.44
C ILE A 132 3.23 3.91 -0.41
N LYS A 133 4.09 4.92 -0.22
CA LYS A 133 4.10 6.14 -1.03
C LYS A 133 5.38 6.20 -1.84
N ALA A 134 5.28 6.20 -3.17
CA ALA A 134 6.45 6.33 -4.03
C ALA A 134 6.15 7.24 -5.24
N ALA A 135 7.17 7.93 -5.76
CA ALA A 135 6.98 8.84 -6.91
C ALA A 135 6.59 8.11 -8.20
N ASN A 136 7.06 6.87 -8.39
CA ASN A 136 6.79 6.06 -9.58
C ASN A 136 5.47 5.25 -9.48
N VAL A 137 4.76 5.29 -8.36
CA VAL A 137 3.41 4.70 -8.26
C VAL A 137 2.47 5.46 -9.19
N SER A 138 2.06 4.77 -10.25
CA SER A 138 1.16 5.25 -11.31
C SER A 138 0.54 4.04 -12.01
N GLU A 139 -0.36 4.30 -12.96
CA GLU A 139 -0.92 3.28 -13.86
C GLU A 139 0.10 2.62 -14.77
N ASN A 140 1.27 3.23 -14.92
CA ASN A 140 2.36 2.75 -15.77
C ASN A 140 3.52 2.11 -14.99
N ILE A 141 3.41 1.96 -13.66
CA ILE A 141 4.45 1.28 -12.87
C ILE A 141 4.61 -0.16 -13.37
N THR A 142 5.85 -0.55 -13.66
CA THR A 142 6.10 -1.91 -14.17
C THR A 142 5.86 -2.96 -13.08
N PRO A 143 5.54 -4.22 -13.45
CA PRO A 143 5.43 -5.31 -12.47
C PRO A 143 6.67 -5.45 -11.58
N ARG A 144 7.87 -5.22 -12.14
CA ARG A 144 9.13 -5.26 -11.41
C ARG A 144 9.23 -4.16 -10.36
N GLU A 145 9.00 -2.90 -10.74
CA GLU A 145 9.05 -1.76 -9.81
C GLU A 145 7.98 -1.87 -8.72
N TYR A 146 6.77 -2.31 -9.09
CA TYR A 146 5.69 -2.57 -8.15
C TYR A 146 6.06 -3.67 -7.15
N ALA A 147 6.60 -4.80 -7.64
CA ALA A 147 7.04 -5.91 -6.79
C ALA A 147 8.17 -5.50 -5.84
N ASP A 148 9.09 -4.65 -6.30
CA ASP A 148 10.17 -4.09 -5.49
C ASP A 148 9.63 -3.28 -4.30
N LEU A 149 8.68 -2.38 -4.57
CA LEU A 149 7.99 -1.59 -3.54
C LEU A 149 7.15 -2.47 -2.61
N LEU A 150 6.45 -3.46 -3.15
CA LEU A 150 5.61 -4.37 -2.40
C LEU A 150 6.44 -5.20 -1.41
N PHE A 151 7.57 -5.75 -1.86
CA PHE A 151 8.48 -6.53 -1.03
C PHE A 151 8.98 -5.70 0.16
N ASP A 152 9.43 -4.47 -0.11
CA ASP A 152 9.92 -3.57 0.94
C ASP A 152 8.79 -3.11 1.88
N GLY A 153 7.57 -2.90 1.35
CA GLY A 153 6.41 -2.55 2.15
C GLY A 153 6.00 -3.66 3.12
N ILE A 154 5.89 -4.90 2.64
CA ILE A 154 5.62 -6.07 3.50
C ILE A 154 6.75 -6.25 4.52
N GLY A 155 8.01 -6.08 4.09
CA GLY A 155 9.17 -6.11 4.97
C GLY A 155 9.10 -5.05 6.08
N ALA A 156 8.70 -3.82 5.75
CA ALA A 156 8.51 -2.75 6.71
C ALA A 156 7.43 -3.10 7.74
N ALA A 157 6.29 -3.65 7.29
CA ALA A 157 5.20 -4.07 8.17
C ALA A 157 5.62 -5.18 9.14
N LEU A 158 6.34 -6.19 8.63
CA LEU A 158 6.82 -7.32 9.42
C LEU A 158 7.88 -6.89 10.44
N VAL A 159 8.90 -6.13 10.04
CA VAL A 159 9.95 -5.65 10.95
C VAL A 159 9.37 -4.72 12.02
N PHE A 160 8.41 -3.87 11.64
CA PHE A 160 7.73 -2.97 12.58
C PHE A 160 7.02 -3.75 13.71
N ASN A 161 6.30 -4.81 13.35
CA ASN A 161 5.46 -5.57 14.26
C ASN A 161 6.19 -6.71 14.99
N PHE A 162 7.25 -7.28 14.41
CA PHE A 162 7.96 -8.42 14.95
C PHE A 162 9.42 -8.07 15.22
N LYS A 163 9.69 -7.53 16.41
CA LYS A 163 11.00 -6.95 16.81
C LYS A 163 12.23 -7.87 16.68
N ARG A 164 12.04 -9.18 16.53
CA ARG A 164 13.12 -10.15 16.29
C ARG A 164 13.60 -10.18 14.83
N LEU A 165 12.77 -9.71 13.90
CA LEU A 165 13.13 -9.59 12.49
C LEU A 165 13.96 -8.33 12.29
N LYS A 166 14.93 -8.42 11.39
CA LYS A 166 15.73 -7.26 10.99
C LYS A 166 15.66 -7.04 9.49
N ARG A 167 15.86 -5.80 9.06
CA ARG A 167 15.82 -5.41 7.64
C ARG A 167 16.86 -6.17 6.83
N GLU A 168 18.02 -6.44 7.40
CA GLU A 168 19.14 -7.10 6.71
C GLU A 168 18.78 -8.52 6.24
N GLU A 169 17.85 -9.19 6.93
CA GLU A 169 17.34 -10.50 6.52
C GLU A 169 16.54 -10.41 5.21
N PHE A 170 15.76 -9.34 5.04
CA PHE A 170 15.02 -9.06 3.80
C PHE A 170 15.95 -8.58 2.70
N ASP A 171 16.92 -7.72 3.01
CA ASP A 171 17.92 -7.24 2.06
C ASP A 171 18.73 -8.41 1.46
N GLY A 172 19.09 -9.41 2.27
CA GLY A 172 19.77 -10.63 1.80
C GLY A 172 18.87 -11.60 1.02
N LEU A 173 17.56 -11.42 1.10
CA LEU A 173 16.56 -12.25 0.42
C LEU A 173 16.13 -11.64 -0.92
N LYS A 174 16.00 -10.31 -1.00
CA LYS A 174 15.51 -9.57 -2.19
C LYS A 174 16.22 -9.94 -3.51
N PRO A 175 17.56 -10.13 -3.56
CA PRO A 175 18.24 -10.57 -4.79
C PRO A 175 17.87 -11.97 -5.27
N LYS A 176 17.24 -12.79 -4.42
CA LYS A 176 16.81 -14.18 -4.73
C LYS A 176 15.38 -14.25 -5.28
N ILE A 177 14.70 -13.12 -5.41
CA ILE A 177 13.42 -13.03 -6.12
C ILE A 177 13.66 -13.44 -7.57
N ASP A 178 12.85 -14.36 -8.07
CA ASP A 178 12.83 -14.72 -9.48
C ASP A 178 12.04 -13.66 -10.26
N TRP A 179 12.76 -12.65 -10.74
CA TRP A 179 12.18 -11.55 -11.51
C TRP A 179 11.56 -12.02 -12.82
N SER A 180 11.97 -13.18 -13.37
CA SER A 180 11.37 -13.70 -14.61
C SER A 180 9.91 -14.10 -14.39
N ILE A 181 9.55 -14.58 -13.20
CA ILE A 181 8.16 -14.86 -12.84
C ILE A 181 7.38 -13.55 -12.72
N VAL A 182 7.92 -12.57 -11.98
CA VAL A 182 7.28 -11.26 -11.79
C VAL A 182 6.99 -10.56 -13.13
N GLU A 183 7.96 -10.62 -14.06
CA GLU A 183 7.88 -9.99 -15.37
C GLU A 183 7.09 -10.83 -16.40
N SER A 184 6.73 -12.08 -16.07
CA SER A 184 5.93 -12.94 -16.95
C SER A 184 4.43 -12.63 -16.95
N PHE A 185 3.94 -11.93 -15.92
CA PHE A 185 2.53 -11.55 -15.83
C PHE A 185 2.20 -10.42 -16.82
N SER A 186 0.99 -10.48 -17.39
CA SER A 186 0.50 -9.48 -18.34
C SER A 186 0.56 -8.07 -17.76
N PHE A 187 1.04 -7.12 -18.58
CA PHE A 187 1.05 -5.70 -18.25
C PHE A 187 0.63 -4.84 -19.46
N PRO A 188 -0.35 -3.93 -19.31
CA PRO A 188 -1.22 -3.81 -18.14
C PRO A 188 -2.03 -5.09 -17.92
N ALA A 189 -2.28 -5.43 -16.66
CA ALA A 189 -3.11 -6.58 -16.32
C ALA A 189 -4.59 -6.28 -16.58
N PRO A 190 -5.38 -7.27 -17.03
CA PRO A 190 -6.84 -7.12 -17.13
C PRO A 190 -7.45 -6.64 -15.82
N PHE A 191 -8.56 -5.91 -15.88
CA PHE A 191 -9.24 -5.37 -14.69
C PHE A 191 -9.49 -6.45 -13.63
N GLU A 192 -9.96 -7.63 -14.06
CA GLU A 192 -10.28 -8.78 -13.22
C GLU A 192 -9.07 -9.37 -12.49
N GLU A 193 -7.87 -9.15 -13.03
CA GLU A 193 -6.62 -9.60 -12.43
C GLU A 193 -5.99 -8.55 -11.52
N GLN A 194 -6.42 -7.28 -11.56
CA GLN A 194 -5.90 -6.24 -10.67
C GLN A 194 -6.43 -6.37 -9.23
N ARG A 195 -7.70 -6.77 -9.06
CA ARG A 195 -8.35 -7.15 -7.79
C ARG A 195 -8.12 -6.18 -6.63
N TYR A 196 -8.39 -4.89 -6.86
CA TYR A 196 -8.41 -3.91 -5.79
C TYR A 196 -9.70 -4.02 -4.95
N ILE A 197 -9.59 -3.70 -3.67
CA ILE A 197 -10.76 -3.54 -2.81
C ILE A 197 -11.64 -2.42 -3.37
N GLY A 198 -12.92 -2.73 -3.57
CA GLY A 198 -13.91 -1.80 -4.10
C GLY A 198 -14.08 -1.84 -5.62
N ASP A 199 -13.42 -2.75 -6.35
CA ASP A 199 -13.58 -2.91 -7.81
C ASP A 199 -15.03 -3.18 -8.25
N GLU A 200 -15.77 -3.93 -7.45
CA GLU A 200 -17.20 -4.23 -7.66
C GLU A 200 -18.14 -3.16 -7.07
N GLY A 201 -17.58 -2.08 -6.53
CA GLY A 201 -18.32 -1.01 -5.85
C GLY A 201 -18.63 0.18 -6.74
N GLU A 202 -19.12 1.23 -6.09
CA GLU A 202 -19.39 2.54 -6.70
C GLU A 202 -18.54 3.63 -6.04
N ILE A 203 -18.06 4.55 -6.87
CA ILE A 203 -17.53 5.83 -6.41
C ILE A 203 -18.73 6.73 -6.17
N HIS A 204 -19.05 7.00 -4.91
CA HIS A 204 -20.06 7.98 -4.54
C HIS A 204 -19.56 8.81 -3.35
N VAL A 205 -19.31 10.08 -3.61
CA VAL A 205 -18.97 11.05 -2.56
C VAL A 205 -20.12 12.03 -2.47
N TYR A 206 -20.65 12.20 -1.26
CA TYR A 206 -21.76 13.12 -0.99
C TYR A 206 -21.52 13.90 0.30
N SER A 207 -22.09 15.09 0.38
CA SER A 207 -22.23 15.84 1.63
C SER A 207 -23.65 15.72 2.16
N TRP A 208 -23.80 15.73 3.49
CA TRP A 208 -25.08 15.68 4.17
C TRP A 208 -25.16 16.81 5.19
N ASP A 209 -26.12 17.72 5.02
CA ASP A 209 -26.31 18.89 5.90
C ASP A 209 -27.32 18.65 7.04
N GLY A 210 -27.77 17.40 7.23
CA GLY A 210 -28.84 17.06 8.18
C GLY A 210 -30.23 17.05 7.55
N ARG A 211 -30.41 17.55 6.33
CA ARG A 211 -31.70 17.66 5.62
C ARG A 211 -31.66 17.13 4.20
N LYS A 212 -30.56 17.34 3.49
CA LYS A 212 -30.40 16.99 2.09
C LYS A 212 -29.01 16.41 1.82
N GLU A 213 -29.00 15.37 1.00
CA GLU A 213 -27.80 14.81 0.42
C GLU A 213 -27.45 15.59 -0.85
N THR A 214 -26.20 16.04 -0.94
CA THR A 214 -25.68 16.67 -2.15
C THR A 214 -24.55 15.82 -2.68
N THR A 215 -24.76 15.23 -3.86
CA THR A 215 -23.73 14.46 -4.54
C THR A 215 -22.60 15.38 -5.00
N LEU A 216 -21.38 15.03 -4.59
CA LEU A 216 -20.15 15.72 -4.95
C LEU A 216 -19.43 15.00 -6.10
N VAL A 217 -19.42 13.66 -6.09
CA VAL A 217 -18.87 12.80 -7.15
C VAL A 217 -19.72 11.55 -7.29
N GLY A 218 -19.99 11.13 -8.53
CA GLY A 218 -20.69 9.88 -8.82
C GLY A 218 -22.22 9.99 -8.71
N PRO A 219 -22.93 8.88 -8.44
CA PRO A 219 -22.41 7.53 -8.33
C PRO A 219 -21.85 7.02 -9.68
N TYR A 220 -20.66 6.40 -9.65
CA TYR A 220 -20.07 5.73 -10.81
C TYR A 220 -19.66 4.31 -10.44
N SER A 221 -20.07 3.31 -11.22
CA SER A 221 -19.50 1.96 -11.10
C SER A 221 -18.01 2.01 -11.38
N VAL A 222 -17.20 1.51 -10.45
CA VAL A 222 -15.73 1.50 -10.56
C VAL A 222 -15.30 0.76 -11.83
N ARG A 223 -15.78 -0.47 -12.00
CA ARG A 223 -15.49 -1.31 -13.17
C ARG A 223 -15.87 -0.63 -14.47
N LYS A 224 -17.12 -0.16 -14.60
CA LYS A 224 -17.59 0.47 -15.85
C LYS A 224 -16.77 1.70 -16.20
N LEU A 225 -16.56 2.59 -15.22
CA LEU A 225 -15.81 3.83 -15.41
C LEU A 225 -14.35 3.55 -15.79
N TYR A 226 -13.73 2.53 -15.18
CA TYR A 226 -12.37 2.11 -15.50
C TYR A 226 -12.25 1.60 -16.94
N LEU A 227 -13.10 0.64 -17.32
CA LEU A 227 -13.06 0.00 -18.64
C LEU A 227 -13.30 1.03 -19.76
N GLU A 228 -14.26 1.94 -19.56
CA GLU A 228 -14.52 3.04 -20.49
C GLU A 228 -13.31 3.97 -20.65
N HIS A 229 -12.59 4.28 -19.56
CA HIS A 229 -11.41 5.16 -19.61
C HIS A 229 -10.26 4.54 -20.40
N PHE A 230 -9.99 3.24 -20.22
CA PHE A 230 -8.87 2.56 -20.87
C PHE A 230 -9.24 1.91 -22.21
N GLY A 231 -10.50 1.99 -22.65
CA GLY A 231 -10.97 1.37 -23.89
C GLY A 231 -10.96 -0.15 -23.85
N GLU A 232 -11.14 -0.73 -22.65
CA GLU A 232 -11.22 -2.17 -22.43
C GLU A 232 -12.68 -2.63 -22.51
N SER A 233 -12.93 -3.79 -23.13
CA SER A 233 -14.28 -4.36 -23.33
C SER A 233 -14.44 -5.69 -22.62
#